data_AF-A0A532DKC7-F1
#
_entry.id   AF-A0A532DKC7-F1
#
_cell.length_a   1.000
_cell.length_b   1.000
_cell.length_c   1.000
_cell.angle_alpha   90.00
_cell.angle_beta   90.00
_cell.angle_gamma   90.00
#
_symmetry.space_group_name_H-M   'P 1'
#
loop_
_entity.id
_entity.type
_entity.pdbx_description
1 polymer ?
#
loop_
_entity_poly.entity_id
_entity_poly.type
_entity_poly.pdbx_seq_one_letter_code
_entity_poly.pdbx_strand_id
1 'polypeptide(L)'
;MTRDEIRIYVLDYLAGRLTCKKWVEMVTDYLEGSLSLWPRIRFHLHLGLCNGCRHYLQQVRTTIKTTQQLPREPTPPHVREELIRRFRSMSSS
;
A
#
# COMPACT_ATOMS: atom_id res chain seq x y z
N MET A 1 -25.37 25.46 -4.15
CA MET A 1 -24.12 25.04 -4.81
C MET A 1 -24.46 24.58 -6.23
N THR A 2 -23.78 25.12 -7.24
CA THR A 2 -23.98 24.77 -8.64
C THR A 2 -23.28 23.46 -8.99
N ARG A 3 -23.67 22.83 -10.11
CA ARG A 3 -23.03 21.59 -10.61
C ARG A 3 -21.52 21.77 -10.83
N ASP A 4 -21.08 22.95 -11.25
CA ASP A 4 -19.66 23.25 -11.49
C ASP A 4 -18.88 23.45 -10.19
N GLU A 5 -19.49 24.07 -9.18
CA GLU A 5 -18.91 24.17 -7.84
C GLU A 5 -18.70 22.79 -7.20
N ILE A 6 -19.70 21.90 -7.33
CA ILE A 6 -19.60 20.51 -6.85
C ILE A 6 -18.45 19.79 -7.57
N ARG A 7 -18.33 19.98 -8.89
CA ARG A 7 -17.27 19.35 -9.69
C ARG A 7 -15.88 19.83 -9.25
N ILE A 8 -15.69 21.13 -9.03
CA ILE A 8 -14.44 21.71 -8.54
C ILE A 8 -14.11 21.19 -7.14
N TYR A 9 -15.08 21.16 -6.23
CA TYR A 9 -14.89 20.69 -4.86
C TYR A 9 -14.51 19.21 -4.80
N VAL A 10 -15.18 18.38 -5.61
CA VAL A 10 -14.87 16.95 -5.73
C VAL A 10 -13.47 16.75 -6.32
N LEU A 11 -13.08 17.51 -7.35
CA LEU A 11 -11.73 17.44 -7.92
C LEU A 11 -10.64 17.88 -6.94
N ASP A 12 -10.87 18.94 -6.18
CA ASP A 12 -9.96 19.42 -5.13
C ASP A 12 -9.82 18.38 -3.99
N TYR A 13 -10.94 17.79 -3.56
CA TYR A 13 -10.96 16.77 -2.52
C TYR A 13 -10.37 15.42 -2.98
N LEU A 14 -10.44 15.09 -4.27
CA LEU A 14 -9.93 13.83 -4.82
C LEU A 14 -8.48 13.93 -5.32
N ALA A 15 -8.04 15.08 -5.81
CA ALA A 15 -6.72 15.25 -6.42
C ALA A 15 -5.93 16.47 -5.91
N GLY A 16 -6.60 17.57 -5.56
CA GLY A 16 -5.95 18.86 -5.25
C GLY A 16 -5.18 18.89 -3.92
N ARG A 17 -5.66 18.18 -2.89
CA ARG A 17 -5.07 18.27 -1.52
C ARG A 17 -4.09 17.17 -1.12
N LEU A 18 -3.87 16.15 -1.95
CA LEU A 18 -2.92 15.09 -1.61
C LEU A 18 -1.49 15.53 -1.93
N THR A 19 -0.73 15.92 -0.90
CA THR A 19 0.68 16.31 -1.04
C THR A 19 1.57 15.09 -1.25
N CYS A 20 2.74 15.26 -1.86
CA CYS A 20 3.73 14.20 -2.00
C CYS A 20 4.10 13.58 -0.64
N LYS A 21 4.23 14.42 0.41
CA LYS A 21 4.49 13.95 1.78
C LYS A 21 3.40 12.99 2.26
N LYS A 22 2.13 13.39 2.13
CA LYS A 22 1.02 12.55 2.58
C LYS A 22 0.87 11.29 1.74
N TRP A 23 1.16 11.37 0.44
CA TRP A 23 1.22 10.21 -0.44
C TRP A 23 2.31 9.21 0.01
N VAL A 24 3.51 9.70 0.36
CA VAL A 24 4.62 8.86 0.85
C VAL A 24 4.26 8.17 2.16
N GLU A 25 3.58 8.85 3.09
CA GLU A 25 3.10 8.25 4.33
C GLU A 25 2.13 7.07 4.09
N MET A 26 1.42 7.06 2.96
CA MET A 26 0.45 6.02 2.61
C MET A 26 1.06 4.86 1.78
N VAL A 27 2.33 4.94 1.39
CA VAL A 27 2.93 3.99 0.45
C VAL A 27 2.97 2.56 1.00
N THR A 28 3.23 2.40 2.29
CA THR A 28 3.29 1.09 2.95
C THR A 28 1.91 0.45 2.99
N ASP A 29 0.90 1.17 3.48
CA ASP A 29 -0.49 0.70 3.51
C ASP A 29 -1.00 0.31 2.12
N TYR A 30 -0.58 1.06 1.08
CA TYR A 30 -0.92 0.73 -0.30
C TYR A 30 -0.29 -0.60 -0.74
N LEU A 31 0.99 -0.81 -0.43
CA LEU A 31 1.73 -2.02 -0.81
C LEU A 31 1.27 -3.25 -0.04
N GLU A 32 0.82 -3.07 1.20
CA GLU A 32 0.26 -4.13 2.06
C GLU A 32 -1.24 -4.39 1.78
N GLY A 33 -1.89 -3.53 0.99
CA GLY A 33 -3.30 -3.67 0.65
C GLY A 33 -4.26 -3.28 1.77
N SER A 34 -3.80 -2.52 2.78
CA SER A 34 -4.60 -2.07 3.92
C SER A 34 -5.33 -0.74 3.67
N LEU A 35 -5.03 -0.03 2.58
CA LEU A 35 -5.75 1.19 2.22
C LEU A 35 -7.22 0.92 1.87
N SER A 36 -8.12 1.66 2.52
CA SER A 36 -9.53 1.70 2.14
C SER A 36 -9.74 2.36 0.76
N LEU A 37 -10.92 2.16 0.19
CA LEU A 37 -11.24 2.49 -1.21
C LEU A 37 -10.90 3.95 -1.58
N TRP A 38 -11.36 4.91 -0.78
CA TRP A 38 -11.18 6.34 -1.07
C TRP A 38 -9.71 6.80 -1.01
N PRO A 39 -8.94 6.49 0.06
CA PRO A 39 -7.50 6.70 0.07
C PRO A 39 -6.77 6.08 -1.13
N ARG A 40 -7.14 4.85 -1.53
CA ARG A 40 -6.53 4.18 -2.68
C ARG A 40 -6.80 4.92 -4.00
N ILE A 41 -8.02 5.41 -4.21
CA ILE A 41 -8.35 6.21 -5.39
C ILE A 41 -7.49 7.48 -5.44
N ARG A 42 -7.40 8.24 -4.34
CA ARG A 42 -6.56 9.45 -4.28
C ARG A 42 -5.09 9.15 -4.54
N PHE A 43 -4.58 8.06 -3.96
CA PHE A 43 -3.22 7.60 -4.14
C PHE A 43 -2.90 7.36 -5.63
N HIS A 44 -3.80 6.69 -6.37
CA HIS A 44 -3.65 6.47 -7.81
C HIS A 44 -3.80 7.76 -8.64
N LEU A 45 -4.74 8.64 -8.30
CA LEU A 45 -4.90 9.92 -8.99
C LEU A 45 -3.62 10.77 -8.90
N HIS A 46 -3.02 10.87 -7.72
CA HIS A 46 -1.77 11.59 -7.53
C HIS A 46 -0.62 10.97 -8.34
N LEU A 47 -0.53 9.64 -8.43
CA LEU A 47 0.43 8.96 -9.31
C LEU A 47 0.24 9.30 -10.79
N GLY A 48 -0.99 9.59 -11.22
CA GLY A 48 -1.27 10.05 -12.58
C GLY A 48 -0.67 11.42 -12.88
N LEU A 49 -0.61 12.29 -11.87
CA LEU A 49 -0.22 13.70 -12.02
C LEU A 49 1.24 13.99 -11.63
N CYS A 50 1.86 13.16 -10.77
CA CYS A 50 3.16 13.46 -10.20
C CYS A 50 4.24 12.43 -10.59
N ASN A 51 5.20 12.86 -11.43
CA ASN A 51 6.38 12.06 -11.78
C ASN A 51 7.25 11.67 -10.58
N GLY A 52 7.43 12.57 -9.61
CA GLY A 52 8.25 12.31 -8.43
C GLY A 52 7.75 11.13 -7.60
N CYS A 53 6.43 11.08 -7.36
CA CYS A 53 5.82 9.97 -6.63
C CYS A 53 5.80 8.66 -7.43
N ARG A 54 5.73 8.71 -8.77
CA ARG A 54 5.95 7.53 -9.61
C ARG A 54 7.34 6.94 -9.42
N HIS A 55 8.38 7.77 -9.45
CA HIS A 55 9.76 7.34 -9.22
C HIS A 55 9.96 6.83 -7.79
N TYR A 56 9.40 7.51 -6.80
CA TYR A 56 9.46 7.06 -5.42
C TYR A 56 8.81 5.68 -5.22
N LEU A 57 7.63 5.45 -5.80
CA LEU A 57 6.98 4.13 -5.76
C LEU A 57 7.88 3.04 -6.37
N GLN A 58 8.50 3.34 -7.50
CA GLN A 58 9.43 2.43 -8.16
C GLN A 58 10.64 2.13 -7.26
N GLN A 59 11.21 3.15 -6.61
CA GLN A 59 12.31 2.98 -5.65
C GLN A 59 11.91 2.05 -4.50
N VAL A 60 10.77 2.29 -3.84
CA VAL A 60 10.31 1.44 -2.73
C VAL A 60 10.10 -0.01 -3.19
N ARG A 61 9.51 -0.22 -4.36
CA ARG A 61 9.36 -1.56 -4.95
C ARG A 61 10.70 -2.24 -5.22
N THR A 62 11.69 -1.50 -5.71
CA THR A 62 13.04 -2.00 -5.91
C THR A 62 13.67 -2.38 -4.57
N THR A 63 13.57 -1.51 -3.55
CA THR A 63 14.06 -1.81 -2.20
C THR A 63 13.47 -3.11 -1.67
N ILE A 64 12.15 -3.30 -1.76
CA ILE A 64 11.48 -4.55 -1.34
C ILE A 64 12.03 -5.76 -2.10
N LYS A 65 12.14 -5.68 -3.42
CA LYS A 65 12.67 -6.79 -4.22
C LYS A 65 14.11 -7.13 -3.86
N THR A 66 14.95 -6.13 -3.65
CA THR A 66 16.36 -6.33 -3.28
C THR A 66 16.48 -6.93 -1.88
N THR A 67 15.73 -6.44 -0.89
CA THR A 67 15.78 -6.99 0.47
C THR A 67 15.22 -8.40 0.55
N GLN A 68 14.25 -8.76 -0.29
CA GLN A 68 13.72 -10.13 -0.38
C GLN A 68 14.74 -11.16 -0.86
N GLN A 69 15.80 -10.75 -1.57
CA GLN A 69 16.86 -11.63 -2.07
C GLN A 69 17.95 -11.91 -1.02
N LEU A 70 17.93 -11.21 0.11
CA LEU A 70 18.90 -11.45 1.18
C LEU A 70 18.71 -12.87 1.74
N PRO A 71 19.80 -13.56 2.15
CA PRO A 71 19.72 -14.85 2.80
C PRO A 71 18.75 -14.76 3.99
N ARG A 72 17.72 -15.61 3.96
CA ARG A 72 16.81 -15.74 5.09
C ARG A 72 17.35 -16.79 6.04
N GLU A 73 17.27 -16.51 7.33
CA GLU A 73 17.51 -17.53 8.34
C GLU A 73 16.47 -18.65 8.14
N PRO A 74 16.90 -19.92 7.97
CA PRO A 74 15.97 -21.01 7.77
C PRO A 74 15.07 -21.13 8.99
N THR A 75 13.76 -21.22 8.77
CA THR A 75 12.81 -21.48 9.85
C THR A 75 13.14 -22.83 10.48
N PRO A 76 13.36 -22.92 11.81
CA PRO A 76 13.65 -24.20 12.44
C PRO A 76 12.51 -25.21 12.20
N PRO A 77 12.80 -26.48 11.89
CA PRO A 77 11.77 -27.47 11.53
C PRO A 77 10.66 -27.59 12.57
N HIS A 78 11.01 -27.55 13.86
CA HIS A 78 10.05 -27.64 14.97
C HIS A 78 9.05 -26.48 14.99
N VAL A 79 9.46 -25.26 14.59
CA VAL A 79 8.56 -24.10 14.51
C VAL A 79 7.54 -24.31 13.40
N ARG A 80 8.00 -24.79 12.23
CA ARG A 80 7.10 -25.07 11.08
C ARG A 80 6.08 -26.15 11.43
N GLU A 81 6.50 -27.23 12.07
CA GLU A 81 5.64 -28.34 12.47
C GLU A 81 4.58 -27.89 13.49
N GLU A 82 4.99 -27.09 14.48
CA GLU A 82 4.07 -26.55 15.47
C GLU A 82 3.04 -25.59 14.85
N LEU A 83 3.46 -24.72 13.92
CA LEU A 83 2.54 -23.85 13.19
C LEU A 83 1.50 -24.66 12.39
N ILE A 84 1.92 -25.71 11.67
CA ILE A 84 1.00 -26.58 10.92
C ILE A 84 0.02 -27.28 11.85
N ARG A 85 0.50 -27.78 13.00
CA ARG A 85 -0.35 -28.43 14.01
C ARG A 85 -1.46 -27.48 14.50
N ARG A 86 -1.09 -26.26 14.89
CA ARG A 86 -2.04 -25.23 15.38
C ARG A 86 -3.07 -24.81 14.33
N PHE A 87 -2.64 -24.60 13.09
CA PHE A 87 -3.56 -24.25 12.00
C PHE A 87 -4.58 -25.37 11.73
N ARG A 88 -4.15 -26.64 11.75
CA ARG A 88 -5.06 -27.79 11.59
C ARG A 88 -6.08 -27.90 12.72
N SER A 89 -5.67 -27.68 13.98
CA SER A 89 -6.62 -27.69 15.10
C SER A 89 -7.62 -26.54 15.01
N MET A 90 -7.23 -25.37 14.52
CA MET A 90 -8.15 -24.24 14.32
C MET A 90 -9.18 -24.50 13.21
N SER A 91 -8.80 -25.13 12.10
CA SER A 91 -9.73 -25.46 11.01
C SER A 91 -10.68 -26.63 11.31
N SER A 92 -10.51 -27.27 12.47
CA SER A 92 -11.32 -28.41 12.93
C SER A 92 -12.32 -28.00 14.04
N SER A 93 -12.43 -26.70 14.32
CA SER A 93 -13.41 -26.07 15.24
C SER A 93 -14.33 -25.16 14.44
#